data_AF-A0AAV0X858-F1
#
_entry.id   AF-A0AAV0X858-F1
#
_cell.length_a   1.000
_cell.length_b   1.000
_cell.length_c   1.000
_cell.angle_alpha   90.00
_cell.angle_beta   90.00
_cell.angle_gamma   90.00
#
_symmetry.space_group_name_H-M   'P 1'
#
loop_
_entity.id
_entity.type
_entity.pdbx_description
1 polymer ?
#
loop_
_entity_poly.entity_id
_entity_poly.type
_entity_poly.pdbx_seq_one_letter_code
_entity_poly.pdbx_strand_id
1 'polypeptide(L)'
;MRVLSKQLNLSPLDPYHRTLSIKYIISTPVKQFDSNHEFRKSYKFRYGEINRYISSFNWKLTFSELYLNFSVYALYDAPHFTVLKYIPKSTFNESSFPPWVSKHMKDLILKNKRKEHIHSLNQVP
;
A
#
# COMPACT_ATOMS: atom_id res chain seq x y z
N MET A 1 4.46 -9.19 42.84
CA MET A 1 4.72 -9.86 41.54
C MET A 1 5.92 -9.21 40.87
N ARG A 2 6.64 -10.00 40.08
CA ARG A 2 8.06 -9.86 39.73
C ARG A 2 8.46 -8.58 38.99
N VAL A 3 9.59 -8.06 39.46
CA VAL A 3 10.48 -7.08 38.83
C VAL A 3 11.27 -7.77 37.72
N LEU A 4 11.37 -7.13 36.54
CA LEU A 4 12.46 -7.36 35.58
C LEU A 4 12.83 -6.02 34.93
N SER A 5 13.52 -5.16 35.66
CA SER A 5 14.29 -4.07 35.04
C SER A 5 15.66 -4.63 34.65
N LYS A 6 15.87 -4.81 33.34
CA LYS A 6 17.19 -5.11 32.78
C LYS A 6 18.18 -4.03 33.24
N GLN A 7 19.17 -4.43 34.01
CA GLN A 7 20.29 -3.58 34.41
C GLN A 7 21.17 -3.38 33.16
N LEU A 8 20.99 -2.23 32.48
CA LEU A 8 22.04 -1.72 31.61
C LEU A 8 23.17 -1.26 32.54
N ASN A 9 24.35 -1.84 32.38
CA ASN A 9 25.57 -1.34 33.00
C ASN A 9 25.84 0.07 32.44
N LEU A 10 25.37 1.09 33.15
CA LEU A 10 25.73 2.48 32.90
C LEU A 10 27.19 2.67 33.33
N SER A 11 28.02 3.13 32.40
CA SER A 11 29.27 3.83 32.72
C SER A 11 29.01 4.91 33.78
N PRO A 12 29.96 5.20 34.69
CA PRO A 12 29.76 6.24 35.69
C PRO A 12 29.35 7.55 35.02
N LEU A 13 28.24 8.12 35.50
CA LEU A 13 27.65 9.34 34.97
C LEU A 13 28.67 10.48 35.11
N ASP A 14 29.03 11.10 33.99
CA ASP A 14 29.96 12.23 33.97
C ASP A 14 29.44 13.39 34.83
N PRO A 15 30.17 13.83 35.87
CA PRO A 15 29.75 14.91 36.76
C PRO A 15 29.58 16.27 36.07
N TYR A 16 30.23 16.49 34.92
CA TYR A 16 30.26 17.78 34.22
C TYR A 16 29.23 17.90 33.10
N HIS A 17 28.46 16.84 32.85
CA HIS A 17 27.40 16.86 31.85
C HIS A 17 26.04 16.72 32.54
N ARG A 18 25.24 17.79 32.55
CA ARG A 18 23.84 17.69 32.99
C ARG A 18 23.12 16.67 32.11
N THR A 19 22.50 15.70 32.74
CA THR A 19 21.62 14.75 32.06
C THR A 19 20.56 15.51 31.28
N LEU A 20 20.56 15.36 29.95
CA LEU A 20 19.61 16.01 29.07
C LEU A 20 18.22 15.38 29.28
N SER A 21 17.40 15.96 30.16
CA SER A 21 16.02 15.49 30.38
C SER A 21 15.08 16.09 29.34
N ILE A 22 15.01 15.45 28.17
CA ILE A 22 14.06 15.87 27.13
C ILE A 22 12.67 15.37 27.53
N LYS A 23 11.83 16.26 28.06
CA LYS A 23 10.40 16.03 28.19
C LYS A 23 9.75 16.37 26.85
N TYR A 24 9.51 15.36 26.02
CA TYR A 24 8.73 15.52 24.80
C TYR A 24 7.33 14.95 25.01
N ILE A 25 6.31 15.70 24.63
CA ILE A 25 4.94 15.22 24.54
C ILE A 25 4.78 14.71 23.11
N ILE A 26 4.78 13.38 22.92
CA ILE A 26 4.34 12.82 21.63
C ILE A 26 2.83 12.99 21.60
N SER A 27 2.35 14.08 21.00
CA SER A 27 0.99 14.08 20.47
C SER A 27 1.03 13.14 19.28
N THR A 28 0.65 11.87 19.49
CA THR A 28 0.45 10.96 18.38
C THR A 28 -0.70 11.54 17.57
N PRO A 29 -0.51 11.92 16.29
CA PRO A 29 -1.66 12.24 15.46
C PRO A 29 -2.55 11.01 15.47
N VAL A 30 -3.81 11.20 15.86
CA VAL A 30 -4.83 10.17 15.77
C VAL A 30 -4.80 9.67 14.33
N LYS A 31 -4.58 8.36 14.14
CA LYS A 31 -4.66 7.73 12.82
C LYS A 31 -6.07 7.98 12.28
N GLN A 32 -6.22 8.97 11.41
CA GLN A 32 -7.52 9.37 10.84
C GLN A 32 -7.97 8.49 9.67
N PHE A 33 -7.23 7.44 9.33
CA PHE A 33 -7.59 6.57 8.21
C PHE A 33 -7.90 5.16 8.71
N ASP A 34 -9.19 4.81 8.64
CA ASP A 34 -9.62 3.42 8.60
C ASP A 34 -9.03 2.78 7.34
N SER A 35 -8.10 1.86 7.55
CA SER A 35 -7.26 1.25 6.53
C SER A 35 -7.91 0.08 5.80
N ASN A 36 -9.20 -0.19 6.03
CA ASN A 36 -9.89 -1.32 5.40
C ASN A 36 -10.53 -1.01 4.03
N HIS A 37 -10.35 0.19 3.48
CA HIS A 37 -10.94 0.52 2.19
C HIS A 37 -10.17 -0.12 1.02
N GLU A 38 -10.89 -0.86 0.18
CA GLU A 38 -10.37 -1.36 -1.10
C GLU A 38 -10.32 -0.21 -2.11
N PHE A 39 -9.20 -0.08 -2.82
CA PHE A 39 -9.06 0.84 -3.95
C PHE A 39 -8.55 0.10 -5.19
N ARG A 40 -8.90 0.60 -6.37
CA ARG A 40 -8.46 0.01 -7.63
C ARG A 40 -7.10 0.59 -8.04
N LYS A 41 -6.11 -0.28 -8.24
CA LYS A 41 -4.75 0.15 -8.66
C LYS A 41 -4.72 0.40 -10.17
N SER A 42 -4.38 1.62 -10.57
CA SER A 42 -4.32 2.04 -11.97
C SER A 42 -3.04 1.63 -12.71
N TYR A 43 -1.97 1.27 -12.02
CA TYR A 43 -0.67 0.98 -12.67
C TYR A 43 -0.53 -0.46 -13.22
N LYS A 44 -1.60 -1.27 -13.18
CA LYS A 44 -1.61 -2.66 -13.68
C LYS A 44 -2.85 -2.98 -14.53
N PHE A 45 -3.27 -2.05 -15.37
CA PHE A 45 -4.36 -2.32 -16.30
C PHE A 45 -3.93 -3.34 -17.38
N ARG A 46 -4.72 -4.40 -17.53
CA ARG A 46 -4.58 -5.36 -18.64
C ARG A 46 -5.24 -4.79 -19.90
N TYR A 47 -4.71 -3.69 -20.43
CA TYR A 47 -5.29 -2.98 -21.57
C TYR A 47 -5.55 -3.87 -22.79
N GLY A 48 -4.68 -4.84 -23.06
CA GLY A 48 -4.89 -5.81 -24.16
C GLY A 48 -6.18 -6.63 -23.99
N GLU A 49 -6.49 -7.06 -22.76
CA GLU A 49 -7.71 -7.81 -22.46
C GLU A 49 -8.96 -6.93 -22.52
N ILE A 50 -8.84 -5.71 -22.01
CA ILE A 50 -9.91 -4.71 -22.01
C ILE A 50 -10.28 -4.37 -23.46
N ASN A 51 -9.30 -4.06 -24.30
CA ASN A 51 -9.53 -3.78 -25.71
C ASN A 51 -10.14 -4.98 -26.42
N ARG A 52 -9.61 -6.19 -26.20
CA ARG A 52 -10.18 -7.42 -26.78
C ARG A 52 -11.66 -7.61 -26.43
N TYR A 53 -12.02 -7.35 -25.18
CA TYR A 53 -13.41 -7.45 -24.73
C TYR A 53 -14.30 -6.35 -25.32
N ILE A 54 -13.91 -5.08 -25.21
CA ILE A 54 -14.71 -3.95 -25.74
C ILE A 54 -14.86 -4.04 -27.27
N SER A 55 -13.84 -4.50 -27.98
CA SER A 55 -13.90 -4.70 -29.43
C SER A 55 -14.69 -5.93 -29.86
N SER A 56 -15.03 -6.85 -28.95
CA SER A 56 -15.88 -8.02 -29.28
C SER A 56 -17.34 -7.66 -29.49
N PHE A 57 -17.79 -6.48 -29.05
CA PHE A 57 -19.14 -6.01 -29.25
C PHE A 57 -19.32 -5.43 -30.64
N ASN A 58 -20.41 -5.82 -31.32
CA ASN A 58 -20.83 -5.16 -32.55
C ASN A 58 -21.59 -3.88 -32.23
N TRP A 59 -20.87 -2.83 -31.87
CA TRP A 59 -21.44 -1.53 -31.48
C TRP A 59 -22.40 -0.96 -32.54
N LYS A 60 -22.09 -1.17 -33.82
CA LYS A 60 -22.95 -0.73 -34.91
C LYS A 60 -24.33 -1.37 -34.81
N LEU A 61 -24.38 -2.69 -34.64
CA LEU A 61 -25.63 -3.44 -34.46
C LEU A 61 -26.36 -3.03 -33.18
N THR A 62 -25.62 -2.93 -32.07
CA THR A 62 -26.15 -2.53 -30.76
C THR A 62 -26.83 -1.17 -30.82
N PHE A 63 -26.26 -0.18 -31.51
CA PHE A 63 -26.87 1.15 -31.63
C PHE A 63 -27.96 1.23 -32.70
N SER A 64 -27.96 0.33 -33.71
CA SER A 64 -28.98 0.33 -34.76
C SER A 64 -30.25 -0.44 -34.38
N GLU A 65 -30.15 -1.48 -33.55
CA GLU A 65 -31.27 -2.39 -33.26
C GLU A 65 -31.92 -2.14 -31.90
N LEU A 66 -31.19 -1.58 -30.93
CA LEU A 66 -31.74 -1.32 -29.60
C LEU A 66 -32.36 0.08 -29.51
N TYR A 67 -33.43 0.20 -28.71
CA TYR A 67 -33.95 1.50 -28.28
C TYR A 67 -32.91 2.23 -27.44
N LEU A 68 -32.89 3.56 -27.56
CA LEU A 68 -31.92 4.47 -26.93
C LEU A 68 -31.51 4.06 -25.52
N ASN A 69 -32.47 3.80 -24.64
CA ASN A 69 -32.20 3.46 -23.24
C ASN A 69 -31.40 2.15 -23.09
N PHE A 70 -31.75 1.13 -23.87
CA PHE A 70 -31.03 -0.16 -23.84
C PHE A 70 -29.64 -0.05 -24.45
N SER A 71 -29.47 0.76 -25.50
CA SER A 71 -28.15 1.01 -26.09
C SER A 71 -27.24 1.77 -25.13
N VAL A 72 -27.79 2.71 -24.35
CA VAL A 72 -27.07 3.41 -23.27
C VAL A 72 -26.69 2.44 -22.14
N TYR A 73 -27.59 1.54 -21.73
CA TYR A 73 -27.25 0.51 -20.75
C TYR A 73 -26.13 -0.39 -21.24
N ALA A 74 -26.18 -0.88 -22.48
CA ALA A 74 -25.11 -1.70 -23.06
C ALA A 74 -23.77 -0.96 -23.11
N LEU A 75 -23.80 0.33 -23.47
CA LEU A 75 -22.61 1.19 -23.49
C LEU A 75 -22.06 1.45 -22.09
N TYR A 76 -22.90 1.49 -21.06
CA TYR A 76 -22.45 1.67 -19.68
C TYR A 76 -21.92 0.37 -19.06
N ASP A 77 -22.61 -0.73 -19.29
CA ASP A 77 -22.30 -2.03 -18.70
C ASP A 77 -20.97 -2.59 -19.19
N ALA A 78 -20.64 -2.47 -20.48
CA ALA A 78 -19.40 -3.06 -20.99
C ALA A 78 -18.14 -2.40 -20.37
N PRO A 79 -17.98 -1.06 -20.33
CA PRO A 79 -16.91 -0.41 -19.57
C PRO A 79 -16.97 -0.75 -18.08
N HIS A 80 -18.16 -0.72 -17.46
CA HIS A 80 -18.30 -1.03 -16.04
C HIS A 80 -17.80 -2.44 -15.71
N PHE A 81 -18.18 -3.43 -16.50
CA PHE A 81 -17.72 -4.81 -16.37
C PHE A 81 -16.20 -4.91 -16.56
N THR A 82 -15.62 -4.21 -17.53
CA THR A 82 -14.15 -4.22 -17.70
C THR A 82 -13.42 -3.68 -16.48
N VAL A 83 -13.97 -2.62 -15.87
CA VAL A 83 -13.44 -2.04 -14.64
C VAL A 83 -13.49 -3.07 -13.51
N LEU A 84 -14.60 -3.77 -13.35
CA LEU A 84 -14.75 -4.78 -12.30
C LEU A 84 -13.81 -5.97 -12.50
N LYS A 85 -13.69 -6.47 -13.73
CA LYS A 85 -13.00 -7.73 -14.06
C LYS A 85 -11.49 -7.60 -14.24
N TYR A 86 -11.03 -6.55 -14.92
CA TYR A 86 -9.62 -6.46 -15.34
C TYR A 86 -8.79 -5.51 -14.48
N ILE A 87 -9.42 -4.73 -13.61
CA ILE A 87 -8.71 -3.82 -12.69
C ILE A 87 -8.57 -4.50 -11.33
N PRO A 88 -7.35 -4.84 -10.90
CA PRO A 88 -7.13 -5.45 -9.61
C PRO A 88 -7.53 -4.48 -8.49
N LYS A 89 -8.31 -5.01 -7.54
CA LYS A 89 -8.52 -4.38 -6.24
C LYS A 89 -7.23 -4.49 -5.43
N SER A 90 -6.94 -3.46 -4.66
CA SER A 90 -5.87 -3.44 -3.68
C SER A 90 -6.44 -2.95 -2.37
N THR A 91 -6.01 -3.58 -1.29
CA THR A 91 -6.23 -3.04 0.04
C THR A 91 -5.20 -1.95 0.31
N PHE A 92 -5.59 -0.97 1.13
CA PHE A 92 -4.64 -0.12 1.79
C PHE A 92 -3.96 -0.94 2.89
N ASN A 93 -2.63 -0.99 2.87
CA ASN A 93 -1.88 -1.63 3.93
C ASN A 93 -1.27 -0.52 4.78
N GLU A 94 -1.61 -0.50 6.07
CA GLU A 94 -0.92 0.38 6.99
C GLU A 94 0.57 0.02 7.03
N SER A 95 1.37 1.08 6.97
CA SER A 95 2.79 0.96 7.23
C SER A 95 3.00 0.48 8.66
N SER A 96 3.61 -0.68 8.85
CA SER A 96 4.09 -1.16 10.16
C SER A 96 5.19 -0.25 10.75
N PHE A 97 5.82 0.61 9.93
CA PHE A 97 6.80 1.57 10.44
C PHE A 97 6.16 2.63 11.35
N PRO A 98 6.87 3.03 12.42
CA PRO A 98 6.45 4.14 13.26
C PRO A 98 6.18 5.44 12.47
N PRO A 99 5.30 6.34 12.97
CA PRO A 99 4.91 7.56 12.26
C PRO A 99 6.05 8.53 11.94
N TRP A 100 7.10 8.53 12.78
CA TRP A 100 8.28 9.39 12.62
C TRP A 100 9.24 8.90 11.54
N VAL A 101 9.06 7.68 11.01
CA VAL A 101 9.92 7.14 9.95
C VAL A 101 9.51 7.76 8.62
N SER A 102 10.38 8.59 8.07
CA SER A 102 10.18 9.21 6.75
C SER A 102 10.17 8.17 5.63
N LYS A 103 9.54 8.51 4.49
CA LYS A 103 9.52 7.64 3.29
C LYS A 103 10.93 7.22 2.87
N HIS A 104 11.87 8.17 2.84
CA HIS A 104 13.26 7.92 2.49
C HIS A 104 13.92 6.89 3.42
N MET A 105 13.67 6.99 4.74
CA MET A 105 14.18 6.00 5.70
C MET A 105 13.55 4.61 5.48
N LYS A 106 12.24 4.54 5.19
CA LYS A 106 11.58 3.27 4.85
C LYS A 106 12.23 2.64 3.63
N ASP A 107 12.48 3.43 2.58
CA ASP A 107 13.10 2.95 1.34
C ASP A 107 14.50 2.40 1.59
N LEU A 108 15.32 3.09 2.41
CA LEU A 108 16.65 2.62 2.80
C LEU A 108 16.59 1.31 3.58
N ILE A 109 15.72 1.21 4.60
CA ILE A 109 15.57 -0.01 5.42
C ILE A 109 15.12 -1.18 4.54
N LEU A 110 14.13 -0.97 3.67
CA LEU A 110 13.62 -2.00 2.75
C LEU A 110 14.66 -2.41 1.70
N LYS A 111 15.53 -1.50 1.27
CA LYS A 111 16.63 -1.80 0.33
C LYS A 111 17.70 -2.66 1.01
N ASN A 112 18.07 -2.37 2.26
CA ASN A 112 19.04 -3.17 2.99
C ASN A 112 18.52 -4.58 3.29
N LYS A 113 17.28 -4.72 3.80
CA LYS A 113 16.66 -6.04 4.01
C LYS A 113 16.64 -6.91 2.74
N ARG A 114 16.34 -6.31 1.59
CA ARG A 114 16.36 -7.03 0.30
C ARG A 114 17.75 -7.54 -0.06
N LYS A 115 18.80 -6.75 0.19
CA LYS A 115 20.19 -7.17 -0.05
C LYS A 115 20.60 -8.31 0.87
N GLU A 116 20.26 -8.23 2.15
CA GLU A 116 20.53 -9.30 3.13
C GLU A 116 19.85 -10.61 2.73
N HIS A 117 18.58 -10.56 2.31
CA HIS A 117 17.85 -11.73 1.85
C HIS A 117 18.45 -12.35 0.58
N ILE A 118 18.89 -11.54 -0.38
CA ILE A 118 19.59 -12.04 -1.58
C ILE A 118 20.93 -12.68 -1.20
N HIS A 119 21.66 -12.08 -0.25
CA HIS A 119 22.92 -12.63 0.24
C HIS A 119 22.73 -13.99 0.93
N SER A 120 21.68 -14.14 1.75
CA SER A 120 21.37 -15.41 2.41
C SER A 120 20.94 -16.52 1.45
N LEU A 121 20.30 -16.19 0.32
CA LEU A 121 19.92 -17.18 -0.71
C LEU A 121 21.12 -17.68 -1.51
N ASN A 122 22.12 -16.82 -1.71
CA ASN A 122 23.35 -17.18 -2.43
C ASN A 122 24.39 -17.92 -1.55
N GLN A 123 24.05 -18.19 -0.29
CA GLN A 123 24.89 -18.92 0.66
C GLN A 123 24.35 -20.31 1.00
N VAL A 124 23.25 -20.76 0.36
CA VAL A 124 22.77 -22.13 0.48
C VAL A 124 23.50 -23.00 -0.56
N PRO A 125 24.24 -24.04 -0.15
CA PRO A 125 24.99 -24.93 -1.07
C PRO A 125 24.08 -25.78 -1.96
#